data_AF-A0A0A0L8Z5-F1
#
_entry.id   AF-A0A0A0L8Z5-F1
#
_cell.length_a   1.000
_cell.length_b   1.000
_cell.length_c   1.000
_cell.angle_alpha   90.00
_cell.angle_beta   90.00
_cell.angle_gamma   90.00
#
_symmetry.space_group_name_H-M   'P 1'
#
loop_
_entity.id
_entity.type
_entity.pdbx_description
1 polymer ?
#
loop_
_entity_poly.entity_id
_entity_poly.type
_entity_poly.pdbx_seq_one_letter_code
_entity_poly.pdbx_strand_id
1 'polypeptide(L)'
;MWNQYNFPVFLISESSISSIQEAASKNVKSKKDYISNVAEFDLVMQTTKAGTHSSMSCLKEETCLPLGGYSVWSSLPPINTSSSDQSKPVILTVASMDSASFFRDKSIGADSPISGLIALLAAVDALSHVDGLDDLHKQVLIEAVFFVYNCTFLILRAS
;
A
#
# COMPACT_ATOMS: atom_id res chain seq x y z
N MET A 1 -6.17 -12.07 3.15
CA MET A 1 -6.02 -10.92 4.08
C MET A 1 -7.24 -10.66 4.97
N TRP A 2 -8.45 -11.07 4.57
CA TRP A 2 -9.72 -10.63 5.21
C TRP A 2 -10.14 -11.41 6.47
N ASN A 3 -9.28 -12.30 6.96
CA ASN A 3 -9.58 -13.08 8.16
C ASN A 3 -9.02 -12.37 9.39
N GLN A 4 -9.78 -12.42 10.49
CA GLN A 4 -9.31 -11.96 11.78
C GLN A 4 -8.46 -13.06 12.44
N TYR A 5 -7.27 -12.68 12.90
CA TYR A 5 -6.37 -13.58 13.63
C TYR A 5 -6.30 -13.12 15.09
N ASN A 6 -6.44 -14.07 16.01
CA ASN A 6 -6.32 -13.82 17.45
C ASN A 6 -4.89 -14.06 17.97
N PHE A 7 -3.94 -14.23 17.06
CA PHE A 7 -2.52 -14.41 17.33
C PHE A 7 -1.72 -13.59 16.32
N PRO A 8 -0.55 -13.06 16.70
CA PRO A 8 0.25 -12.26 15.80
C PRO A 8 0.96 -13.16 14.78
N VAL A 9 1.14 -12.63 13.57
CA VAL A 9 1.84 -13.32 12.48
C VAL A 9 2.94 -12.39 11.98
N PHE A 10 4.17 -12.89 11.95
CA PHE A 10 5.34 -12.13 11.52
C PHE A 10 5.93 -12.73 10.26
N LEU A 11 6.44 -11.85 9.41
CA LEU A 11 7.31 -12.21 8.31
C LEU A 11 8.75 -12.17 8.79
N ILE A 12 9.47 -13.27 8.64
CA ILE A 12 10.87 -13.38 9.01
C ILE A 12 11.75 -13.05 7.80
N SER A 13 12.82 -12.28 8.03
CA SER A 13 13.84 -12.02 7.02
C SER A 13 14.61 -13.29 6.65
N GLU A 14 14.96 -13.45 5.36
CA GLU A 14 15.69 -14.63 4.87
C GLU A 14 17.01 -14.88 5.63
N SER A 15 17.69 -13.81 6.05
CA SER A 15 18.92 -13.88 6.84
C SER A 15 18.80 -14.65 8.16
N SER A 16 17.59 -14.65 8.75
CA SER A 16 17.36 -15.15 10.11
C SER A 16 16.65 -16.51 10.13
N ILE A 17 16.22 -17.01 8.96
CA ILE A 17 15.45 -18.26 8.86
C ILE A 17 16.26 -19.46 9.35
N SER A 18 17.55 -19.56 8.98
CA SER A 18 18.42 -20.68 9.35
C SER A 18 18.57 -20.81 10.88
N SER A 19 18.84 -19.70 11.57
CA SER A 19 18.99 -19.65 13.02
C SER A 19 17.71 -20.08 13.75
N ILE A 20 16.55 -19.60 13.28
CA ILE A 20 15.25 -19.95 13.88
C ILE A 20 14.91 -21.42 13.62
N GLN A 21 15.16 -21.90 12.41
CA GLN A 21 14.93 -23.31 12.06
C GLN A 21 15.82 -24.25 12.87
N GLU A 22 17.07 -23.86 13.12
CA GLU A 22 17.98 -24.62 13.98
C GLU A 22 17.48 -24.65 15.43
N ALA A 23 17.07 -23.51 16.00
CA ALA A 23 16.53 -23.42 17.35
C ALA A 23 15.24 -24.24 17.51
N ALA A 24 14.32 -24.18 16.53
CA ALA A 24 13.11 -24.99 16.51
C ALA A 24 13.42 -26.50 16.41
N SER A 25 14.41 -26.87 15.58
CA SER A 25 14.83 -28.26 15.41
C SER A 25 15.48 -28.83 16.69
N LYS A 26 16.18 -28.00 17.47
CA LYS A 26 16.74 -28.38 18.77
C LYS A 26 15.63 -28.77 19.75
N ASN A 27 14.54 -27.99 19.81
CA ASN A 27 13.40 -28.27 20.69
C ASN A 27 12.69 -29.60 20.35
N VAL A 28 12.61 -29.97 19.06
CA VAL A 28 12.00 -31.24 18.63
C VAL A 28 12.84 -32.45 19.04
N LYS A 29 14.17 -32.31 19.03
CA LYS A 29 15.10 -33.39 19.38
C LYS A 29 15.17 -33.60 20.90
N SER A 30 15.06 -32.53 21.69
CA SER A 30 15.16 -32.56 23.15
C SER A 30 13.82 -32.86 23.86
N LYS A 31 13.06 -33.86 23.39
CA LYS A 31 11.67 -34.23 23.82
C LYS A 31 11.40 -34.35 25.34
N LYS A 32 12.41 -34.21 26.22
CA LYS A 32 12.32 -34.33 27.68
C LYS A 32 13.14 -33.30 28.48
N ASP A 33 13.80 -32.34 27.83
CA ASP A 33 14.54 -31.29 28.55
C ASP A 33 13.62 -30.12 28.91
N TYR A 34 13.75 -29.62 30.14
CA TYR A 34 13.06 -28.42 30.63
C TYR A 34 13.55 -27.14 29.94
N ILE A 35 14.66 -27.21 29.21
CA ILE A 35 15.25 -26.08 28.48
C ILE A 35 14.73 -26.13 27.04
N SER A 36 13.93 -25.12 26.67
CA SER A 36 13.41 -24.95 25.32
C SER A 36 13.73 -23.54 24.82
N ASN A 37 14.02 -23.43 23.52
CA ASN A 37 14.17 -22.14 22.87
C ASN A 37 12.76 -21.57 22.61
N VAL A 38 12.48 -20.37 23.12
CA VAL A 38 11.18 -19.72 22.95
C VAL A 38 11.40 -18.39 22.22
N ALA A 39 10.44 -18.02 21.38
CA ALA A 39 10.39 -16.71 20.75
C ALA A 39 9.23 -15.93 21.37
N GLU A 40 9.53 -14.72 21.85
CA GLU A 40 8.54 -13.75 22.28
C GLU A 40 8.33 -12.74 21.16
N PHE A 41 7.06 -12.47 20.86
CA PHE A 41 6.67 -11.49 19.87
C PHE A 41 5.78 -10.45 20.52
N ASP A 42 6.31 -9.25 20.71
CA ASP A 42 5.57 -8.14 21.29
C ASP A 42 4.95 -7.30 20.17
N LEU A 43 3.62 -7.39 20.02
CA LEU A 43 2.86 -6.60 19.08
C LEU A 43 1.44 -6.40 19.61
N VAL A 44 1.25 -5.33 20.39
CA VAL A 44 -0.06 -4.94 20.90
C VAL A 44 -0.62 -3.78 20.08
N MET A 45 -1.72 -4.04 19.38
CA MET A 45 -2.49 -3.00 18.69
C MET A 45 -3.34 -2.22 19.70
N GLN A 46 -3.32 -0.88 19.62
CA GLN A 46 -4.09 -0.02 20.54
C GLN A 46 -5.60 -0.27 20.45
N THR A 47 -6.10 -0.67 19.29
CA THR A 47 -7.51 -1.03 19.11
C THR A 47 -7.91 -2.26 19.92
N THR A 48 -7.04 -3.26 19.99
CA THR A 48 -7.25 -4.44 20.85
C THR A 48 -7.23 -4.05 22.33
N LYS A 49 -6.32 -3.15 22.72
CA LYS A 49 -6.20 -2.66 24.10
C LYS A 49 -7.44 -1.86 24.55
N ALA A 50 -8.00 -1.04 23.66
CA ALA A 50 -9.19 -0.24 23.91
C ALA A 50 -10.52 -0.99 23.67
N GLY A 51 -10.46 -2.23 23.14
CA GLY A 51 -11.66 -3.01 22.80
C GLY A 51 -12.46 -2.44 21.62
N THR A 52 -11.83 -1.69 20.71
CA THR A 52 -12.49 -1.13 19.54
C THR A 52 -12.49 -2.13 18.38
N HIS A 53 -13.69 -2.57 17.97
CA HIS A 53 -13.87 -3.58 16.92
C HIS A 53 -14.36 -3.01 15.58
N SER A 54 -14.75 -1.73 15.55
CA SER A 54 -15.26 -1.07 14.35
C SER A 54 -14.45 0.19 14.04
N SER A 55 -14.40 0.56 12.75
CA SER A 55 -13.78 1.80 12.28
C SER A 55 -14.35 3.03 12.98
N MET A 56 -15.67 3.05 13.23
CA MET A 56 -16.34 4.16 13.90
C MET A 56 -15.93 4.27 15.37
N SER A 57 -15.94 3.16 16.11
CA SER A 57 -15.49 3.13 17.51
C SER A 57 -14.01 3.50 17.62
N CYS A 58 -13.21 2.99 16.69
CA CYS A 58 -11.77 3.21 16.68
C CYS A 58 -11.39 4.67 16.43
N LEU A 59 -12.05 5.33 15.47
CA LEU A 59 -11.88 6.76 15.20
C LEU A 59 -12.38 7.63 16.36
N LYS A 60 -13.50 7.24 17.00
CA LYS A 60 -14.05 7.97 18.16
C LYS A 60 -13.12 7.93 19.38
N GLU A 61 -12.50 6.78 19.62
CA GLU A 61 -11.54 6.57 20.72
C GLU A 61 -10.09 6.95 20.34
N GLU A 62 -9.86 7.50 19.14
CA GLU A 62 -8.54 7.91 18.63
C GLU A 62 -7.48 6.79 18.63
N THR A 63 -7.92 5.53 18.52
CA THR A 63 -7.04 4.33 18.55
C THR A 63 -6.52 3.93 17.17
N CYS A 64 -6.91 4.64 16.12
CA CYS A 64 -6.43 4.46 14.75
C CYS A 64 -6.51 5.75 13.95
N LEU A 65 -5.85 5.72 12.79
CA LEU A 65 -5.78 6.82 11.84
C LEU A 65 -6.35 6.41 10.47
N PRO A 66 -7.10 7.28 9.78
CA PRO A 66 -7.62 6.97 8.45
C PRO A 66 -6.47 6.61 7.51
N LEU A 67 -6.63 5.52 6.76
CA LEU A 67 -5.72 5.27 5.65
C LEU A 67 -5.95 6.32 4.58
N GLY A 68 -4.89 6.99 4.17
CA GLY A 68 -4.91 7.98 3.12
C GLY A 68 -3.53 8.18 2.52
N GLY A 69 -3.51 8.90 1.41
CA GLY A 69 -2.32 9.25 0.66
C GLY A 69 -2.66 10.37 -0.33
N TYR A 70 -1.67 10.77 -1.12
CA TYR A 70 -1.85 11.76 -2.18
C TYR A 70 -1.83 11.07 -3.54
N SER A 71 -2.81 11.39 -4.39
CA SER A 71 -2.76 11.10 -5.81
C SER A 71 -1.97 12.18 -6.54
N VAL A 72 -1.32 11.82 -7.64
CA VAL A 72 -0.55 12.74 -8.47
C VAL A 72 -1.19 12.82 -9.84
N TRP A 73 -1.34 14.01 -10.40
CA TRP A 73 -1.92 14.20 -11.72
C TRP A 73 -1.10 15.19 -12.55
N SER A 74 -1.13 15.02 -13.87
CA SER A 74 -0.45 15.83 -14.86
C SER A 74 -1.27 15.93 -16.13
N SER A 75 -1.02 16.94 -16.96
CA SER A 75 -1.76 17.18 -18.20
C SER A 75 -0.83 17.49 -19.36
N LEU A 76 -1.14 16.96 -20.54
CA LEU A 76 -0.46 17.23 -21.80
C LEU A 76 -1.46 17.71 -22.86
N PRO A 77 -1.30 18.91 -23.46
CA PRO A 77 -0.42 20.01 -23.05
C PRO A 77 -0.85 20.66 -21.71
N PRO A 78 0.01 21.46 -21.05
CA PRO A 78 -0.27 22.07 -19.75
C PRO A 78 -1.59 22.87 -19.73
N ILE A 79 -2.45 22.62 -18.74
CA ILE A 79 -3.72 23.35 -18.62
C ILE A 79 -3.45 24.76 -18.11
N ASN A 80 -3.85 25.79 -18.87
CA ASN A 80 -3.97 27.15 -18.34
C ASN A 80 -5.25 27.24 -17.50
N THR A 81 -5.10 27.19 -16.18
CA THR A 81 -6.21 27.29 -15.20
C THR A 81 -6.89 28.66 -15.18
N SER A 82 -6.34 29.64 -15.91
CA SER A 82 -6.79 31.02 -16.00
C SER A 82 -7.64 31.35 -17.24
N SER A 83 -7.69 30.48 -18.26
CA SER A 83 -8.47 30.72 -19.48
C SER A 83 -9.82 30.00 -19.44
N SER A 84 -10.90 30.77 -19.44
CA SER A 84 -12.31 30.33 -19.47
C SER A 84 -12.77 29.78 -20.84
N ASP A 85 -11.88 29.67 -21.83
CA ASP A 85 -12.27 29.43 -23.21
C ASP A 85 -12.09 27.96 -23.61
N GLN A 86 -13.24 27.31 -23.81
CA GLN A 86 -13.49 26.04 -24.50
C GLN A 86 -12.59 24.86 -24.10
N SER A 87 -13.12 24.05 -23.17
CA SER A 87 -12.61 22.72 -22.83
C SER A 87 -12.49 21.85 -24.09
N LYS A 88 -11.25 21.66 -24.58
CA LYS A 88 -10.93 20.55 -25.48
C LYS A 88 -11.39 19.25 -24.80
N PRO A 89 -11.91 18.25 -25.54
CA PRO A 89 -12.27 16.97 -24.95
C PRO A 89 -11.04 16.31 -24.29
N VAL A 90 -11.20 15.91 -23.03
CA VAL A 90 -10.13 15.34 -22.20
C VAL A 90 -10.13 13.81 -22.28
N ILE A 91 -8.97 13.22 -22.53
CA ILE A 91 -8.70 11.78 -22.39
C ILE A 91 -8.04 11.59 -21.04
N LEU A 92 -8.72 10.90 -20.12
CA LEU A 92 -8.18 10.56 -18.81
C LEU A 92 -7.49 9.18 -18.87
N THR A 93 -6.20 9.16 -18.58
CA THR A 93 -5.42 7.92 -18.41
C THR A 93 -5.06 7.75 -16.95
N VAL A 94 -5.52 6.66 -16.34
CA VAL A 94 -5.36 6.41 -14.90
C VAL A 94 -4.54 5.15 -14.65
N ALA A 95 -3.60 5.21 -13.72
CA ALA A 95 -2.96 4.02 -13.15
C ALA A 95 -3.10 4.04 -11.62
N SER A 96 -3.34 2.87 -11.02
CA SER A 96 -3.25 2.69 -9.57
C SER A 96 -1.78 2.78 -9.13
N MET A 97 -1.54 3.31 -7.94
CA MET A 97 -0.19 3.40 -7.33
C MET A 97 -0.03 2.48 -6.11
N ASP A 98 -1.13 2.09 -5.48
CA ASP A 98 -1.15 1.39 -4.20
C ASP A 98 -1.28 -0.13 -4.35
N SER A 99 -0.64 -0.85 -3.43
CA SER A 99 -0.58 -2.30 -3.39
C SER A 99 -0.95 -2.81 -2.00
N ALA A 100 -1.60 -3.97 -1.94
CA ALA A 100 -1.93 -4.62 -0.69
C ALA A 100 -1.25 -6.00 -0.59
N SER A 101 -0.57 -6.23 0.53
CA SER A 101 0.02 -7.53 0.88
C SER A 101 -0.30 -7.85 2.34
N PHE A 102 -0.30 -9.14 2.68
CA PHE A 102 -0.56 -9.61 4.05
C PHE A 102 0.39 -8.93 5.05
N PHE A 103 1.65 -8.76 4.65
CA PHE A 103 2.61 -7.92 5.34
C PHE A 103 2.74 -6.61 4.57
N ARG A 104 2.16 -5.53 5.11
CA ARG A 104 2.09 -4.21 4.47
C ARG A 104 3.45 -3.69 4.01
N ASP A 105 4.48 -3.94 4.81
CA ASP A 105 5.86 -3.51 4.54
C ASP A 105 6.53 -4.26 3.37
N LYS A 106 5.91 -5.35 2.91
CA LYS A 106 6.34 -6.16 1.75
C LYS A 106 5.24 -6.22 0.70
N SER A 107 4.80 -5.06 0.24
CA SER A 107 3.74 -4.86 -0.75
C SER A 107 4.30 -4.45 -2.13
N ILE A 108 5.28 -5.19 -2.65
CA ILE A 108 5.98 -4.83 -3.92
C ILE A 108 5.00 -4.70 -5.10
N GLY A 109 3.92 -5.51 -5.18
CA GLY A 109 2.86 -5.29 -6.18
C GLY A 109 3.37 -5.18 -7.62
N ALA A 110 4.35 -6.02 -7.98
CA ALA A 110 5.09 -5.88 -9.23
C ALA A 110 4.22 -6.06 -10.48
N ASP A 111 3.32 -7.04 -10.47
CA ASP A 111 2.41 -7.33 -11.59
C ASP A 111 1.23 -6.35 -11.66
N SER A 112 0.84 -5.78 -10.52
CA SER A 112 -0.11 -4.68 -10.35
C SER A 112 0.02 -4.20 -8.91
N PRO A 113 0.15 -2.88 -8.61
CA PRO A 113 -0.04 -1.70 -9.46
C PRO A 113 1.21 -1.18 -10.22
N ILE A 114 2.42 -1.63 -9.86
CA ILE A 114 3.66 -0.92 -10.27
C ILE A 114 3.91 -1.01 -11.77
N SER A 115 3.70 -2.18 -12.39
CA SER A 115 3.81 -2.38 -13.84
C SER A 115 2.95 -1.39 -14.62
N GLY A 116 1.70 -1.18 -14.21
CA GLY A 116 0.76 -0.26 -14.83
C GLY A 116 1.20 1.20 -14.71
N LEU A 117 1.73 1.59 -13.54
CA LEU A 117 2.29 2.92 -13.33
C LEU A 117 3.54 3.15 -14.20
N ILE A 118 4.45 2.17 -14.29
CA ILE A 118 5.64 2.25 -15.14
C ILE A 118 5.24 2.37 -16.61
N ALA A 119 4.28 1.58 -17.07
CA ALA A 119 3.78 1.65 -18.45
C ALA A 119 3.17 3.01 -18.76
N LEU A 120 2.39 3.57 -17.83
CA LEU A 120 1.83 4.92 -17.98
C LEU A 120 2.94 5.98 -18.03
N LEU A 121 3.90 5.95 -17.12
CA LEU A 121 5.03 6.88 -17.11
C LEU A 121 5.88 6.78 -18.38
N ALA A 122 6.13 5.57 -18.88
CA ALA A 122 6.83 5.35 -20.14
C ALA A 122 6.06 5.90 -21.34
N ALA A 123 4.72 5.77 -21.35
CA ALA A 123 3.89 6.37 -22.38
C ALA A 123 3.92 7.91 -22.32
N VAL A 124 3.90 8.49 -21.11
CA VAL A 124 4.03 9.94 -20.91
C VAL A 124 5.40 10.45 -21.34
N ASP A 125 6.47 9.73 -21.02
CA ASP A 125 7.82 10.06 -21.45
C ASP A 125 7.97 9.97 -22.97
N ALA A 126 7.39 8.94 -23.61
CA ALA A 126 7.37 8.87 -25.07
C ALA A 126 6.58 10.04 -25.69
N LEU A 127 5.46 10.43 -25.11
CA LEU A 127 4.63 11.54 -25.58
C LEU A 127 5.29 12.92 -25.36
N SER A 128 6.14 13.08 -24.35
CA SER A 128 6.81 14.36 -24.06
C SER A 128 7.87 14.72 -25.11
N HIS A 129 8.41 13.73 -25.83
CA HIS A 129 9.40 13.90 -26.89
C HIS A 129 8.80 14.09 -28.29
N VAL A 130 7.46 14.07 -28.42
CA VAL A 130 6.79 14.24 -29.71
C VAL A 130 6.53 15.73 -29.98
N ASP A 131 7.03 16.23 -31.10
CA ASP A 131 6.75 17.59 -31.57
C ASP A 131 5.28 17.73 -32.03
N GLY A 132 4.66 18.90 -31.78
CA GLY A 132 3.28 19.19 -32.19
C GLY A 132 2.19 18.82 -31.17
N LEU A 133 2.55 18.60 -29.91
CA LEU A 133 1.60 18.28 -28.84
C LEU A 133 0.63 19.44 -28.51
N ASP A 134 1.02 20.67 -28.82
CA ASP A 134 0.20 21.88 -28.63
C ASP A 134 -0.95 21.99 -29.66
N ASP A 135 -0.77 21.40 -30.84
CA ASP A 135 -1.75 21.37 -31.92
C ASP A 135 -2.84 20.30 -31.71
N LEU A 136 -2.76 19.53 -30.62
CA LEU A 136 -3.69 18.45 -30.35
C LEU A 136 -5.10 18.99 -30.07
N HIS A 137 -6.10 18.48 -30.81
CA HIS A 137 -7.51 18.83 -30.62
C HIS A 137 -8.11 18.31 -29.30
N LYS A 138 -7.44 17.34 -28.67
CA LYS A 138 -7.81 16.74 -27.38
C LYS A 138 -6.72 17.01 -26.36
N GLN A 139 -7.10 16.99 -25.09
CA GLN A 139 -6.14 17.10 -23.98
C GLN A 139 -6.00 15.73 -23.30
N VAL A 140 -4.79 15.36 -22.90
CA VAL A 140 -4.55 14.12 -22.17
C VAL A 140 -4.27 14.46 -20.71
N LEU A 141 -5.08 13.92 -19.80
CA LEU A 141 -4.88 14.03 -18.36
C LEU A 141 -4.39 12.68 -17.84
N ILE A 142 -3.23 12.69 -17.20
CA ILE A 142 -2.60 11.53 -16.61
C ILE A 142 -2.81 11.62 -15.10
N GLU A 143 -3.39 10.58 -14.51
CA GLU A 143 -3.63 10.52 -13.06
C GLU A 143 -3.06 9.21 -12.50
N ALA A 144 -2.14 9.33 -11.56
CA ALA A 144 -1.69 8.25 -10.72
C ALA A 144 -2.50 8.29 -9.42
N VAL A 145 -3.43 7.36 -9.28
CA VAL A 145 -4.41 7.36 -8.19
C VAL A 145 -3.93 6.44 -7.06
N PHE A 146 -3.93 6.99 -5.85
CA PHE A 146 -3.88 6.19 -4.64
C PHE A 146 -5.29 5.65 -4.37
N PHE A 147 -5.54 4.39 -4.72
CA PHE A 147 -6.80 3.75 -4.37
C PHE A 147 -6.76 3.31 -2.92
N VAL A 148 -7.69 3.82 -2.12
CA VAL A 148 -8.02 3.16 -0.86
C VAL A 148 -9.00 2.05 -1.20
N TYR A 149 -8.50 0.87 -1.57
CA TYR A 149 -9.34 -0.32 -1.76
C TYR A 149 -10.01 -0.66 -0.41
N ASN A 150 -11.23 -0.17 -0.21
CA ASN A 150 -12.02 -0.15 1.04
C ASN A 150 -11.70 0.95 2.05
N CYS A 151 -12.68 1.84 2.26
CA CYS A 151 -12.80 2.77 3.39
C CYS A 151 -12.76 2.11 4.79
N THR A 152 -12.64 0.78 4.88
CA THR A 152 -12.56 0.05 6.16
C THR A 152 -11.14 -0.05 6.69
N PHE A 153 -10.13 0.25 5.88
CA PHE A 153 -8.76 0.17 6.37
C PHE A 153 -8.37 1.44 7.12
N LEU A 154 -7.91 1.24 8.36
CA LEU A 154 -7.29 2.25 9.21
C LEU A 154 -5.87 1.77 9.58
N ILE A 155 -4.93 2.70 9.73
CA ILE A 155 -3.66 2.42 10.41
C ILE A 155 -3.99 2.21 11.88
N LEU A 156 -3.73 1.00 12.37
CA LEU A 156 -3.76 0.71 13.78
C LEU A 156 -2.54 1.33 14.43
N ARG A 157 -2.75 2.06 15.53
CA ARG A 157 -1.64 2.63 16.29
C ARG A 157 -1.07 1.52 17.19
N ALA A 158 0.24 1.32 17.16
CA ALA A 158 0.91 0.42 18.11
C ALA A 158 1.09 1.16 19.46
N SER A 159 0.99 0.43 20.58
CA SER A 159 1.26 0.96 21.92
C SER A 159 2.75 1.04 22.22
#